data_AF-A0A1C3IHK0-F1
#
_entry.id   AF-A0A1C3IHK0-F1
#
_cell.length_a   1.000
_cell.length_b   1.000
_cell.length_c   1.000
_cell.angle_alpha   90.00
_cell.angle_beta   90.00
_cell.angle_gamma   90.00
#
_symmetry.space_group_name_H-M   'P 1'
#
loop_
_entity.id
_entity.type
_entity.pdbx_description
1 polymer ?
#
loop_
_entity_poly.entity_id
_entity_poly.type
_entity_poly.pdbx_seq_one_letter_code
_entity_poly.pdbx_strand_id
1 'polypeptide(L)'
;MNVVKNKRYISSLEELYEIIDSLIAECSGYRGLIYNVCDYENNNLMPSLGRSNRKNIRRVEQELLSTVRVYGGHSLSAHEINDWLLMCLAKKQGFPTRLLEWTDNLINALWSVCHSQSKDCINIIKAIDYHKVSVFNSPCDFNRTQIFNVADCDQQEQRKDKWYSIHPFKEGGNDAIQPLYDEKEYSNGLVSVHILPSAKVNLIKELISMNVLNEPTEYIEETLADLKNEAHVDSNQATNKGEGNIELQVNTHDRQLEQYGRKYHQDFDFD
;
A
#
# COMPACT_ATOMS: atom_id res chain seq x y z
N MET A 1 14.37 -17.30 -10.55
CA MET A 1 13.80 -16.96 -11.87
C MET A 1 12.60 -17.87 -12.09
N ASN A 2 11.45 -17.53 -11.51
CA ASN A 2 10.21 -18.27 -11.73
C ASN A 2 9.33 -17.46 -12.67
N VAL A 3 8.89 -18.17 -13.71
CA VAL A 3 8.29 -17.66 -14.93
C VAL A 3 6.96 -16.99 -14.62
N VAL A 4 6.92 -15.70 -14.97
CA VAL A 4 5.79 -14.89 -15.41
C VAL A 4 4.76 -15.73 -16.16
N LYS A 5 3.63 -16.08 -15.55
CA LYS A 5 2.61 -16.86 -16.25
C LYS A 5 1.50 -16.04 -16.92
N ASN A 6 1.30 -14.77 -16.58
CA ASN A 6 0.27 -13.95 -17.23
C ASN A 6 0.61 -12.44 -17.26
N LYS A 7 1.76 -12.09 -17.84
CA LYS A 7 2.09 -10.69 -18.13
C LYS A 7 1.38 -10.25 -19.40
N ARG A 8 0.58 -9.21 -19.31
CA ARG A 8 -0.12 -8.57 -20.43
C ARG A 8 0.32 -7.12 -20.54
N TYR A 9 0.33 -6.58 -21.73
CA TYR A 9 0.57 -5.17 -21.98
C TYR A 9 -0.69 -4.60 -22.62
N ILE A 10 -1.07 -3.39 -22.21
CA ILE A 10 -2.21 -2.69 -22.79
C ILE A 10 -1.81 -1.30 -23.25
N SER A 11 -2.54 -0.81 -24.23
CA SER A 11 -2.44 0.52 -24.83
C SER A 11 -3.79 1.24 -24.91
N SER A 12 -4.90 0.54 -24.73
CA SER A 12 -6.28 1.05 -24.75
C SER A 12 -7.16 0.44 -23.65
N LEU A 13 -8.31 1.06 -23.38
CA LEU A 13 -9.33 0.50 -22.47
C LEU A 13 -9.95 -0.78 -23.02
N GLU A 14 -10.10 -0.91 -24.34
CA GLU A 14 -10.66 -2.09 -24.98
C GLU A 14 -9.84 -3.35 -24.63
N GLU A 15 -8.52 -3.28 -24.77
CA GLU A 15 -7.61 -4.38 -24.41
C GLU A 15 -7.70 -4.74 -22.91
N LEU A 16 -7.93 -3.76 -22.04
CA LEU A 16 -8.14 -3.99 -20.62
C LEU A 16 -9.45 -4.73 -20.34
N TYR A 17 -10.54 -4.29 -20.96
CA TYR A 17 -11.85 -4.92 -20.79
C TYR A 17 -11.88 -6.34 -21.36
N GLU A 18 -11.20 -6.62 -22.48
CA GLU A 18 -11.04 -7.98 -23.00
C GLU A 18 -10.37 -8.92 -21.99
N ILE A 19 -9.34 -8.45 -21.29
CA ILE A 19 -8.67 -9.23 -20.23
C ILE A 19 -9.65 -9.51 -19.08
N ILE A 20 -10.42 -8.50 -18.68
CA ILE A 20 -11.39 -8.61 -17.57
C ILE A 20 -12.53 -9.57 -17.93
N ASP A 21 -13.09 -9.44 -19.12
CA ASP A 21 -14.17 -10.30 -19.60
C ASP A 21 -13.72 -11.74 -19.69
N SER A 22 -12.49 -12.00 -20.16
CA SER A 22 -11.88 -13.33 -20.13
C SER A 22 -11.79 -13.90 -18.72
N LEU A 23 -11.33 -13.09 -17.75
CA LEU A 23 -11.21 -13.52 -16.36
C LEU A 23 -12.57 -13.78 -15.70
N ILE A 24 -13.58 -12.97 -16.02
CA ILE A 24 -14.95 -13.15 -15.52
C ILE A 24 -15.58 -14.42 -16.14
N ALA A 25 -15.37 -14.66 -17.43
CA ALA A 25 -15.91 -15.83 -18.13
C ALA A 25 -15.32 -17.16 -17.60
N GLU A 26 -14.06 -17.16 -17.19
CA GLU A 26 -13.42 -18.30 -16.53
C GLU A 26 -13.93 -18.54 -15.09
N CYS A 27 -14.69 -17.60 -14.52
CA CYS A 27 -15.18 -17.68 -13.16
C CYS A 27 -16.57 -18.30 -13.04
N SER A 28 -16.65 -19.53 -12.53
CA SER A 28 -17.91 -20.23 -12.23
C SER A 28 -18.61 -19.83 -10.92
N GLY A 29 -18.41 -18.61 -10.40
CA GLY A 29 -19.01 -18.20 -9.12
C GLY A 29 -19.07 -16.68 -8.87
N TYR A 30 -19.90 -16.27 -7.91
CA TYR A 30 -20.24 -14.89 -7.52
C TYR A 30 -19.10 -14.06 -6.89
N ARG A 31 -17.83 -14.43 -7.08
CA ARG A 31 -16.69 -13.75 -6.43
C ARG A 31 -16.07 -12.73 -7.37
N GLY A 32 -15.87 -11.51 -6.86
CA GLY A 32 -15.38 -10.37 -7.64
C GLY A 32 -13.89 -10.43 -7.93
N LEU A 33 -13.48 -9.67 -8.95
CA LEU A 33 -12.09 -9.36 -9.21
C LEU A 33 -11.65 -8.23 -8.28
N ILE A 34 -10.40 -8.31 -7.83
CA ILE A 34 -9.75 -7.21 -7.12
C ILE A 34 -8.40 -6.88 -7.76
N TYR A 35 -8.02 -5.62 -7.61
CA TYR A 35 -6.95 -4.98 -8.35
C TYR A 35 -5.92 -4.40 -7.38
N ASN A 36 -4.65 -4.74 -7.57
CA ASN A 36 -3.53 -4.13 -6.86
C ASN A 36 -2.70 -3.32 -7.85
N VAL A 37 -2.39 -2.08 -7.49
CA VAL A 37 -1.55 -1.20 -8.32
C VAL A 37 -0.16 -1.12 -7.70
N CYS A 38 0.86 -1.46 -8.48
CA CYS A 38 2.23 -1.48 -8.00
C CYS A 38 3.24 -1.03 -9.07
N ASP A 39 4.45 -0.75 -8.58
CA ASP A 39 5.68 -0.84 -9.36
C ASP A 39 6.07 -2.32 -9.43
N TYR A 40 5.96 -2.92 -10.61
CA TYR A 40 6.11 -4.37 -10.75
C TYR A 40 7.52 -4.86 -10.42
N GLU A 41 8.55 -4.13 -10.83
CA GLU A 41 9.94 -4.57 -10.64
C GLU A 41 10.35 -4.47 -9.16
N ASN A 42 9.91 -3.42 -8.48
CA ASN A 42 10.32 -3.18 -7.08
C ASN A 42 9.42 -3.86 -6.05
N ASN A 43 8.13 -4.04 -6.36
CA ASN A 43 7.10 -4.27 -5.34
C ASN A 43 6.11 -5.39 -5.71
N ASN A 44 6.55 -6.40 -6.46
CA ASN A 44 5.72 -7.50 -6.97
C ASN A 44 4.99 -8.29 -5.86
N LEU A 45 3.77 -7.85 -5.53
CA LEU A 45 2.85 -8.51 -4.61
C LEU A 45 3.48 -9.01 -3.31
N MET A 46 4.50 -8.32 -2.83
CA MET A 46 5.16 -8.55 -1.56
C MET A 46 4.73 -7.45 -0.59
N PRO A 47 4.16 -7.76 0.59
CA PRO A 47 3.86 -6.74 1.60
C PRO A 47 5.10 -5.95 2.02
N SER A 48 4.92 -4.69 2.46
CA SER A 48 6.05 -3.81 2.80
C SER A 48 6.93 -4.38 3.93
N LEU A 49 6.35 -5.06 4.91
CA LEU A 49 7.13 -5.75 5.95
C LEU A 49 8.00 -6.88 5.40
N GLY A 50 7.49 -7.62 4.41
CA GLY A 50 8.20 -8.73 3.76
C GLY A 50 9.38 -8.29 2.89
N ARG A 51 9.45 -7.00 2.55
CA ARG A 51 10.58 -6.39 1.80
C ARG A 51 11.77 -6.05 2.72
N SER A 52 11.60 -6.16 4.03
CA SER A 52 12.65 -5.85 4.99
C SER A 52 13.68 -6.98 5.11
N ASN A 53 14.97 -6.66 5.13
CA ASN A 53 16.04 -7.61 5.43
C ASN A 53 16.19 -7.92 6.93
N ARG A 54 15.25 -7.47 7.77
CA ARG A 54 15.28 -7.70 9.22
C ARG A 54 14.97 -9.15 9.53
N LYS A 55 15.60 -9.67 10.59
CA LYS A 55 15.21 -10.94 11.21
C LYS A 55 14.06 -10.69 12.19
N ASN A 56 13.31 -11.74 12.50
CA ASN A 56 12.20 -11.70 13.48
C ASN A 56 11.13 -10.65 13.11
N ILE A 57 10.76 -10.56 11.82
CA ILE A 57 9.82 -9.54 11.35
C ILE A 57 8.45 -9.62 12.03
N ARG A 58 8.04 -10.81 12.51
CA ARG A 58 6.86 -10.97 13.37
C ARG A 58 6.95 -10.14 14.64
N ARG A 59 8.06 -10.23 15.36
CA ARG A 59 8.29 -9.47 16.59
C ARG A 59 8.33 -7.97 16.31
N VAL A 60 8.96 -7.57 15.20
CA VAL A 60 9.01 -6.16 14.78
C VAL A 60 7.60 -5.63 14.52
N GLU A 61 6.74 -6.39 13.85
CA GLU A 61 5.33 -5.99 13.64
C GLU A 61 4.57 -5.90 14.96
N GLN A 62 4.75 -6.87 15.87
CA GLN A 62 4.09 -6.86 17.19
C GLN A 62 4.49 -5.66 18.04
N GLU A 63 5.78 -5.30 18.05
CA GLU A 63 6.29 -4.11 18.75
C GLU A 63 5.77 -2.81 18.12
N LEU A 64 5.74 -2.74 16.78
CA LEU A 64 5.14 -1.64 16.03
C LEU A 64 3.66 -1.46 16.40
N LEU A 65 2.87 -2.55 16.34
CA LEU A 65 1.45 -2.53 16.69
C LEU A 65 1.23 -2.12 18.14
N SER A 66 2.03 -2.63 19.07
CA SER A 66 1.97 -2.21 20.48
C SER A 66 2.23 -0.71 20.64
N THR A 67 3.17 -0.18 19.87
CA THR A 67 3.49 1.27 19.84
C THR A 67 2.31 2.07 19.26
N VAL A 68 1.73 1.64 18.14
CA VAL A 68 0.55 2.27 17.54
C VAL A 68 -0.63 2.25 18.51
N ARG A 69 -0.83 1.18 19.28
CA ARG A 69 -1.86 1.10 20.32
C ARG A 69 -1.66 2.15 21.40
N VAL A 70 -0.44 2.25 21.94
CA VAL A 70 -0.12 3.13 23.07
C VAL A 70 -0.18 4.60 22.65
N TYR A 71 0.43 4.96 21.52
CA TYR A 71 0.58 6.36 21.12
C TYR A 71 -0.52 6.84 20.16
N GLY A 72 -1.15 5.94 19.40
CA GLY A 72 -2.27 6.26 18.52
C GLY A 72 -3.61 6.34 19.25
N GLY A 73 -3.71 5.82 20.48
CA GLY A 73 -4.96 5.73 21.24
C GLY A 73 -5.66 7.07 21.50
N HIS A 74 -4.93 8.19 21.50
CA HIS A 74 -5.53 9.53 21.69
C HIS A 74 -6.33 10.02 20.47
N SER A 75 -6.00 9.54 19.27
CA SER A 75 -6.69 9.90 18.02
C SER A 75 -7.80 8.92 17.66
N LEU A 76 -7.97 7.86 18.45
CA LEU A 76 -8.90 6.78 18.17
C LEU A 76 -10.07 6.89 19.13
N SER A 77 -11.29 7.07 18.59
CA SER A 77 -12.51 7.05 19.39
C SER A 77 -12.60 5.74 20.18
N ALA A 78 -13.29 5.74 21.33
CA ALA A 78 -13.35 4.67 22.33
C ALA A 78 -13.93 3.30 21.85
N HIS A 79 -14.00 3.04 20.55
CA HIS A 79 -14.25 1.72 20.00
C HIS A 79 -13.15 0.73 20.41
N GLU A 80 -13.53 -0.52 20.62
CA GLU A 80 -12.61 -1.61 20.94
C GLU A 80 -11.60 -1.79 19.79
N ILE A 81 -10.40 -1.24 19.97
CA ILE A 81 -9.35 -1.30 18.97
C ILE A 81 -8.77 -2.71 18.94
N ASN A 82 -9.32 -3.56 18.08
CA ASN A 82 -8.80 -4.90 17.83
C ASN A 82 -7.53 -4.85 16.96
N ASP A 83 -6.80 -5.97 16.89
CA ASP A 83 -5.55 -6.07 16.14
C ASP A 83 -5.73 -5.82 14.62
N TRP A 84 -6.91 -6.11 14.07
CA TRP A 84 -7.21 -5.88 12.66
C TRP A 84 -7.30 -4.40 12.31
N LEU A 85 -8.06 -3.63 13.10
CA LEU A 85 -8.13 -2.18 12.97
C LEU A 85 -6.75 -1.56 13.17
N LEU A 86 -5.99 -2.04 14.14
CA LEU A 86 -4.62 -1.59 14.40
C LEU A 86 -3.70 -1.77 13.17
N MET A 87 -3.82 -2.91 12.49
CA MET A 87 -3.08 -3.20 11.26
C MET A 87 -3.49 -2.27 10.11
N CYS A 88 -4.80 -2.03 9.93
CA CYS A 88 -5.31 -1.09 8.94
C CYS A 88 -4.80 0.34 9.18
N LEU A 89 -4.83 0.80 10.43
CA LEU A 89 -4.34 2.11 10.84
C LEU A 89 -2.83 2.23 10.64
N ALA A 90 -2.07 1.22 11.05
CA ALA A 90 -0.62 1.20 10.83
C ALA A 90 -0.28 1.30 9.34
N LYS A 91 -0.98 0.54 8.50
CA LYS A 91 -0.83 0.60 7.04
C LYS A 91 -1.19 1.97 6.48
N LYS A 92 -2.30 2.57 6.92
CA LYS A 92 -2.74 3.91 6.51
C LYS A 92 -1.71 4.99 6.84
N GLN A 93 -1.01 4.85 7.96
CA GLN A 93 0.08 5.75 8.36
C GLN A 93 1.43 5.44 7.71
N GLY A 94 1.48 4.51 6.74
CA GLY A 94 2.70 4.18 6.00
C GLY A 94 3.67 3.25 6.74
N PHE A 95 3.28 2.67 7.88
CA PHE A 95 4.15 1.71 8.56
C PHE A 95 4.28 0.39 7.78
N PRO A 96 5.44 -0.29 7.88
CA PRO A 96 5.61 -1.59 7.25
C PRO A 96 4.73 -2.63 7.93
N THR A 97 3.81 -3.21 7.18
CA THR A 97 2.92 -4.28 7.64
C THR A 97 2.94 -5.43 6.64
N ARG A 98 2.41 -6.60 7.04
CA ARG A 98 2.13 -7.70 6.12
C ARG A 98 0.84 -7.52 5.30
N LEU A 99 0.33 -6.29 5.21
CA LEU A 99 -0.83 -5.95 4.39
C LEU A 99 -0.45 -5.54 2.96
N LEU A 100 -1.15 -6.11 1.98
CA LEU A 100 -1.21 -5.63 0.59
C LEU A 100 -2.56 -5.00 0.32
N GLU A 101 -2.55 -3.80 -0.27
CA GLU A 101 -3.76 -3.07 -0.62
C GLU A 101 -4.32 -3.53 -1.97
N TRP A 102 -5.64 -3.68 -2.02
CA TRP A 102 -6.41 -3.99 -3.20
C TRP A 102 -7.63 -3.07 -3.27
N THR A 103 -8.17 -2.90 -4.48
CA THR A 103 -9.47 -2.30 -4.71
C THR A 103 -10.35 -3.23 -5.53
N ASP A 104 -11.66 -3.25 -5.32
CA ASP A 104 -12.60 -3.93 -6.24
C ASP A 104 -13.11 -2.99 -7.35
N ASN A 105 -12.63 -1.75 -7.38
CA ASN A 105 -12.98 -0.75 -8.38
C ASN A 105 -11.85 -0.63 -9.43
N LEU A 106 -12.13 -1.14 -10.63
CA LEU A 106 -11.22 -1.09 -11.77
C LEU A 106 -10.81 0.34 -12.14
N ILE A 107 -11.75 1.28 -12.10
CA ILE A 107 -11.51 2.67 -12.50
C ILE A 107 -10.53 3.32 -11.52
N ASN A 108 -10.68 3.09 -10.21
CA ASN A 108 -9.74 3.57 -9.21
C ASN A 108 -8.34 2.99 -9.44
N ALA A 109 -8.24 1.69 -9.72
CA ALA A 109 -6.96 1.05 -10.04
C ALA A 109 -6.30 1.66 -11.28
N LEU A 110 -7.07 1.83 -12.37
CA LEU A 110 -6.57 2.39 -13.61
C LEU A 110 -6.17 3.86 -13.46
N TRP A 111 -6.99 4.65 -12.75
CA TRP A 111 -6.66 6.04 -12.45
C TRP A 111 -5.35 6.14 -11.67
N SER A 112 -5.15 5.30 -10.66
CA SER A 112 -3.94 5.25 -9.82
C SER A 112 -2.67 5.00 -10.63
N VAL A 113 -2.68 3.99 -11.50
CA VAL A 113 -1.50 3.63 -12.30
C VAL A 113 -1.21 4.70 -13.35
N CYS A 114 -2.24 5.29 -13.94
CA CYS A 114 -2.09 6.33 -14.97
C CYS A 114 -1.58 7.66 -14.39
N HIS A 115 -1.92 8.00 -13.14
CA HIS A 115 -1.48 9.24 -12.48
C HIS A 115 -0.17 9.09 -11.69
N SER A 116 0.30 7.86 -11.47
CA SER A 116 1.56 7.62 -10.79
C SER A 116 2.74 7.67 -11.77
N GLN A 117 3.86 8.24 -11.32
CA GLN A 117 5.13 8.18 -12.06
C GLN A 117 5.84 6.83 -11.87
N SER A 118 5.71 6.22 -10.71
CA SER A 118 6.42 4.99 -10.31
C SER A 118 5.64 3.71 -10.59
N LYS A 119 4.30 3.71 -10.45
CA LYS A 119 3.48 2.53 -10.67
C LYS A 119 3.29 2.27 -12.16
N ASP A 120 3.45 1.02 -12.59
CA ASP A 120 3.41 0.62 -14.01
C ASP A 120 2.58 -0.64 -14.26
N CYS A 121 1.99 -1.21 -13.21
CA CYS A 121 1.28 -2.48 -13.29
C CYS A 121 -0.01 -2.49 -12.45
N ILE A 122 -1.04 -3.12 -13.01
CA ILE A 122 -2.24 -3.56 -12.30
C ILE A 122 -2.21 -5.08 -12.21
N ASN A 123 -2.08 -5.61 -11.01
CA ASN A 123 -2.29 -7.03 -10.72
C ASN A 123 -3.78 -7.30 -10.51
N ILE A 124 -4.30 -8.32 -11.17
CA ILE A 124 -5.70 -8.72 -11.12
C ILE A 124 -5.75 -10.13 -10.55
N ILE A 125 -6.53 -10.31 -9.50
CA ILE A 125 -6.82 -11.65 -8.96
C ILE A 125 -8.32 -11.83 -8.80
N LYS A 126 -8.75 -13.08 -8.89
CA LYS A 126 -10.03 -13.49 -8.33
C LYS A 126 -9.89 -13.56 -6.82
N ALA A 127 -10.75 -12.87 -6.09
CA ALA A 127 -10.82 -13.05 -4.65
C ALA A 127 -11.36 -14.46 -4.37
N ILE A 128 -10.49 -15.35 -3.90
CA ILE A 128 -10.87 -16.76 -3.69
C ILE A 128 -11.74 -16.86 -2.47
N ASP A 129 -11.39 -16.34 -1.30
CA ASP A 129 -12.30 -16.29 -0.15
C ASP A 129 -12.23 -14.90 0.51
N TYR A 130 -13.39 -14.33 0.83
CA TYR A 130 -13.47 -13.13 1.68
C TYR A 130 -13.59 -13.55 3.14
N HIS A 131 -12.60 -13.17 3.93
CA HIS A 131 -12.62 -13.32 5.37
C HIS A 131 -13.43 -12.19 5.98
N LYS A 132 -14.57 -12.54 6.59
CA LYS A 132 -15.30 -11.59 7.44
C LYS A 132 -14.55 -11.45 8.75
N VAL A 133 -13.96 -10.28 8.98
CA VAL A 133 -13.15 -10.01 10.16
C VAL A 133 -14.00 -10.17 11.43
N SER A 134 -13.41 -10.81 12.43
CA SER A 134 -14.03 -11.04 13.73
C SER A 134 -13.09 -10.56 14.83
N VAL A 135 -13.67 -9.92 15.85
CA VAL A 135 -12.96 -9.51 17.07
C VAL A 135 -12.37 -10.70 17.86
N PHE A 136 -12.86 -11.91 17.64
CA PHE A 136 -12.45 -13.10 18.39
C PHE A 136 -11.16 -13.75 17.86
N ASN A 137 -10.71 -13.40 16.65
CA ASN A 137 -9.52 -13.98 16.03
C ASN A 137 -8.46 -12.90 15.83
N SER A 138 -7.21 -13.21 16.15
CA SER A 138 -6.10 -12.31 15.85
C SER A 138 -5.68 -12.48 14.39
N PRO A 139 -5.28 -11.39 13.70
CA PRO A 139 -4.56 -11.45 12.44
C PRO A 139 -3.37 -12.43 12.46
N CYS A 140 -2.79 -12.70 13.63
CA CYS A 140 -1.61 -13.56 13.79
C CYS A 140 -1.92 -15.06 13.72
N ASP A 141 -3.20 -15.45 13.79
CA ASP A 141 -3.60 -16.86 13.94
C ASP A 141 -3.70 -17.60 12.59
N PHE A 142 -3.56 -16.89 11.48
CA PHE A 142 -3.73 -17.46 10.14
C PHE A 142 -2.43 -18.07 9.60
N ASN A 143 -2.56 -19.25 9.00
CA ASN A 143 -1.49 -19.96 8.28
C ASN A 143 -1.57 -19.81 6.76
N ARG A 144 -2.57 -19.08 6.26
CA ARG A 144 -2.82 -18.81 4.84
C ARG A 144 -3.19 -17.34 4.63
N THR A 145 -2.96 -16.83 3.43
CA THR A 145 -3.34 -15.47 3.09
C THR A 145 -4.85 -15.32 3.11
N GLN A 146 -5.34 -14.25 3.73
CA GLN A 146 -6.75 -13.91 3.80
C GLN A 146 -6.98 -12.57 3.12
N ILE A 147 -8.11 -12.43 2.44
CA ILE A 147 -8.57 -11.17 1.85
C ILE A 147 -9.75 -10.68 2.69
N PHE A 148 -9.74 -9.42 3.12
CA PHE A 148 -10.84 -8.83 3.87
C PHE A 148 -11.11 -7.40 3.42
N ASN A 149 -12.35 -6.92 3.62
CA ASN A 149 -12.71 -5.54 3.32
C ASN A 149 -12.33 -4.64 4.50
N VAL A 150 -11.78 -3.45 4.23
CA VAL A 150 -11.36 -2.55 5.31
C VAL A 150 -12.54 -2.08 6.15
N ALA A 151 -13.73 -1.95 5.57
CA ALA A 151 -14.95 -1.57 6.27
C ALA A 151 -15.40 -2.61 7.31
N ASP A 152 -14.92 -3.87 7.23
CA ASP A 152 -15.16 -4.87 8.29
C ASP A 152 -14.32 -4.57 9.56
N CYS A 153 -13.26 -3.77 9.45
CA CYS A 153 -12.36 -3.40 10.54
C CYS A 153 -12.57 -1.97 11.02
N ASP A 154 -12.73 -1.03 10.08
CA ASP A 154 -12.79 0.40 10.32
C ASP A 154 -14.10 0.97 9.79
N GLN A 155 -15.04 1.23 10.70
CA GLN A 155 -16.33 1.84 10.35
C GLN A 155 -16.21 3.29 9.87
N GLN A 156 -15.06 3.94 10.11
CA GLN A 156 -14.77 5.30 9.64
C GLN A 156 -14.11 5.29 8.25
N GLU A 157 -13.76 4.11 7.71
CA GLU A 157 -13.23 4.02 6.34
C GLU A 157 -14.34 4.36 5.34
N GLN A 158 -14.15 5.46 4.62
CA GLN A 158 -15.08 5.94 3.61
C GLN A 158 -15.03 5.07 2.35
N ARG A 159 -13.85 4.49 2.07
CA ARG A 159 -13.60 3.67 0.89
C ARG A 159 -14.12 2.24 1.06
N LYS A 160 -15.36 2.01 0.66
CA LYS A 160 -15.98 0.66 0.61
C LYS A 160 -15.33 -0.28 -0.41
N ASP A 161 -14.66 0.30 -1.41
CA ASP A 161 -13.95 -0.43 -2.45
C ASP A 161 -12.58 -0.94 -1.99
N LYS A 162 -12.16 -0.66 -0.75
CA LYS A 162 -10.82 -0.94 -0.25
C LYS A 162 -10.74 -2.29 0.44
N TRP A 163 -9.74 -3.07 0.04
CA TRP A 163 -9.50 -4.42 0.53
C TRP A 163 -8.05 -4.60 0.93
N TYR A 164 -7.81 -5.55 1.85
CA TYR A 164 -6.45 -5.97 2.19
C TYR A 164 -6.25 -7.49 2.05
N SER A 165 -5.16 -7.78 1.36
CA SER A 165 -4.19 -8.85 1.56
C SER A 165 -3.62 -9.00 2.95
N ILE A 166 -3.90 -10.02 3.77
CA ILE A 166 -3.06 -10.30 4.93
C ILE A 166 -2.28 -11.60 4.76
N HIS A 167 -0.95 -11.47 4.73
CA HIS A 167 -0.07 -12.60 4.51
C HIS A 167 0.35 -13.22 5.84
N PRO A 168 0.40 -14.57 5.94
CA PRO A 168 0.88 -15.24 7.13
C PRO A 168 2.40 -15.14 7.23
N PHE A 169 2.91 -15.24 8.44
CA PHE A 169 4.32 -15.51 8.66
C PHE A 169 4.58 -17.00 8.43
N LYS A 170 5.58 -17.35 7.62
CA LYS A 170 5.96 -18.75 7.45
C LYS A 170 6.56 -19.30 8.74
N GLU A 171 6.09 -20.47 9.15
CA GLU A 171 6.74 -21.25 10.20
C GLU A 171 8.14 -21.69 9.73
N GLY A 172 9.16 -21.37 10.51
CA GLY A 172 10.57 -21.60 10.16
C GLY A 172 11.44 -20.36 10.37
N GLY A 173 12.76 -20.55 10.32
CA GLY A 173 13.78 -19.78 11.06
C GLY A 173 13.91 -18.27 10.86
N ASN A 174 13.01 -17.57 10.16
CA ASN A 174 13.02 -16.10 10.05
C ASN A 174 11.62 -15.44 9.99
N ASP A 175 10.52 -16.16 10.20
CA ASP A 175 9.15 -15.62 10.04
C ASP A 175 8.94 -14.93 8.68
N ALA A 176 9.49 -15.49 7.60
CA ALA A 176 9.46 -14.84 6.30
C ALA A 176 8.02 -14.68 5.77
N ILE A 177 7.77 -13.58 5.05
CA ILE A 177 6.54 -13.36 4.29
C ILE A 177 6.82 -13.71 2.83
N GLN A 178 5.87 -14.38 2.19
CA GLN A 178 5.95 -14.77 0.78
C GLN A 178 5.14 -13.79 -0.07
N PRO A 179 5.58 -13.47 -1.31
CA PRO A 179 4.77 -12.67 -2.21
C PRO A 179 3.57 -13.50 -2.68
N LEU A 180 2.45 -12.83 -2.98
CA LEU A 180 1.22 -13.50 -3.42
C LEU A 180 1.44 -14.36 -4.67
N TYR A 181 2.35 -13.95 -5.56
CA TYR A 181 2.68 -14.68 -6.78
C TYR A 181 3.17 -16.12 -6.51
N ASP A 182 3.86 -16.35 -5.39
CA ASP A 182 4.38 -17.67 -5.06
C ASP A 182 3.37 -18.52 -4.24
N GLU A 183 2.19 -17.98 -3.94
CA GLU A 183 1.11 -18.70 -3.27
C GLU A 183 0.26 -19.43 -4.31
N LYS A 184 0.28 -20.77 -4.27
CA LYS A 184 -0.39 -21.64 -5.25
C LYS A 184 -1.89 -21.36 -5.43
N GLU A 185 -2.54 -20.89 -4.36
CA GLU A 185 -3.96 -20.58 -4.36
C GLU A 185 -4.25 -19.41 -5.32
N TYR A 186 -3.41 -18.38 -5.32
CA TYR A 186 -3.60 -17.17 -6.12
C TYR A 186 -2.82 -17.18 -7.45
N SER A 187 -1.71 -17.91 -7.53
CA SER A 187 -0.82 -17.89 -8.70
C SER A 187 -1.50 -18.30 -10.01
N ASN A 188 -2.53 -19.15 -9.95
CA ASN A 188 -3.21 -19.65 -11.14
C ASN A 188 -4.19 -18.66 -11.77
N GLY A 189 -4.73 -17.72 -10.97
CA GLY A 189 -5.70 -16.72 -11.43
C GLY A 189 -5.15 -15.29 -11.44
N LEU A 190 -3.85 -15.13 -11.18
CA LEU A 190 -3.18 -13.84 -11.17
C LEU A 190 -2.79 -13.43 -12.60
N VAL A 191 -3.18 -12.22 -12.98
CA VAL A 191 -2.79 -11.54 -14.21
C VAL A 191 -2.13 -10.22 -13.87
N SER A 192 -1.00 -9.93 -14.51
CA SER A 192 -0.29 -8.65 -14.34
C SER A 192 -0.40 -7.85 -15.64
N VAL A 193 -1.14 -6.76 -15.59
CA VAL A 193 -1.38 -5.85 -16.72
C VAL A 193 -0.43 -4.66 -16.62
N HIS A 194 0.54 -4.60 -17.53
CA HIS A 194 1.55 -3.57 -17.61
C HIS A 194 1.11 -2.44 -18.52
N ILE A 195 1.34 -1.21 -18.04
CA ILE A 195 0.97 0.01 -18.75
C ILE A 195 2.23 0.84 -18.95
N LEU A 196 2.64 0.95 -20.21
CA LEU A 196 3.79 1.76 -20.58
C LEU A 196 3.50 3.24 -20.32
N PRO A 197 4.51 4.06 -19.97
CA PRO A 197 4.32 5.50 -19.76
C PRO A 197 3.64 6.22 -20.93
N SER A 198 3.91 5.77 -22.16
CA SER A 198 3.29 6.28 -23.39
C SER A 198 1.80 5.98 -23.51
N ALA A 199 1.34 4.86 -22.94
CA ALA A 199 -0.08 4.45 -22.96
C ALA A 199 -0.92 5.22 -21.93
N LYS A 200 -0.34 5.60 -20.78
CA LYS A 200 -1.06 6.28 -19.68
C LYS A 200 -1.84 7.51 -20.16
N VAL A 201 -1.24 8.33 -21.02
CA VAL A 201 -1.86 9.56 -21.55
C VAL A 201 -3.10 9.25 -22.39
N ASN A 202 -3.07 8.19 -23.19
CA ASN A 202 -4.21 7.79 -24.02
C ASN A 202 -5.32 7.19 -23.14
N LEU A 203 -4.96 6.33 -22.19
CA LEU A 203 -5.92 5.74 -21.25
C LEU A 203 -6.66 6.80 -20.43
N ILE A 204 -5.97 7.86 -19.98
CA ILE A 204 -6.63 8.99 -19.29
C ILE A 204 -7.64 9.69 -20.21
N LYS A 205 -7.29 9.94 -21.49
CA LYS A 205 -8.21 10.56 -22.45
C LYS A 205 -9.45 9.70 -22.70
N GLU A 206 -9.27 8.39 -22.81
CA GLU A 206 -10.37 7.43 -22.96
C GLU A 206 -11.27 7.40 -21.71
N LEU A 207 -10.69 7.43 -20.50
CA LEU A 207 -11.47 7.50 -19.27
C LEU A 207 -12.31 8.77 -19.16
N ILE A 208 -11.75 9.91 -19.56
CA ILE A 208 -12.46 11.20 -19.57
C ILE A 208 -13.58 11.18 -20.62
N SER A 209 -13.32 10.67 -21.82
CA SER A 209 -14.31 10.65 -22.91
C SER A 209 -15.52 9.75 -22.61
N MET A 210 -15.34 8.69 -21.80
CA MET A 210 -16.41 7.82 -21.35
C MET A 210 -17.27 8.43 -20.22
N ASN A 211 -16.99 9.66 -19.77
CA ASN A 211 -17.71 10.34 -18.68
C ASN A 211 -17.64 9.57 -17.33
N VAL A 212 -16.70 8.64 -17.20
CA VAL A 212 -16.52 7.78 -16.02
C VAL A 212 -15.97 8.57 -14.83
N LEU A 213 -15.34 9.72 -15.09
CA LEU A 213 -14.65 10.55 -14.09
C LEU A 213 -15.37 11.87 -13.77
N ASN A 214 -16.57 12.11 -14.32
CA ASN A 214 -17.31 13.35 -14.06
C ASN A 214 -18.02 13.36 -12.70
N GLU A 215 -18.03 12.23 -11.99
CA GLU A 215 -18.21 12.24 -10.54
C GLU A 215 -16.82 12.29 -9.90
N PRO A 216 -16.52 13.29 -9.05
CA PRO A 216 -15.29 13.28 -8.28
C PRO A 216 -15.32 12.07 -7.34
N THR A 217 -14.77 10.94 -7.78
CA THR A 217 -14.44 9.84 -6.89
C THR A 217 -13.40 10.37 -5.91
N GLU A 218 -13.71 10.33 -4.61
CA GLU A 218 -12.87 10.76 -3.46
C GLU A 218 -11.40 10.28 -3.57
N TYR A 219 -11.18 9.16 -4.28
CA TYR A 219 -9.87 8.63 -4.64
C TYR A 219 -8.94 9.63 -5.38
N ILE A 220 -9.52 10.50 -6.22
CA ILE A 220 -8.79 11.55 -6.94
C ILE A 220 -8.19 12.53 -5.92
N GLU A 221 -8.92 12.88 -4.86
CA GLU A 221 -8.48 13.87 -3.88
C GLU A 221 -7.42 13.32 -2.91
N GLU A 222 -7.59 12.10 -2.42
CA GLU A 222 -6.64 11.45 -1.48
C GLU A 222 -5.30 11.17 -2.16
N THR A 223 -5.29 10.67 -3.40
CA THR A 223 -4.06 10.44 -4.17
C THR A 223 -3.37 11.75 -4.59
N LEU A 224 -4.14 12.82 -4.87
CA LEU A 224 -3.57 14.14 -5.12
C LEU A 224 -2.89 14.72 -3.87
N ALA A 225 -3.35 14.39 -2.66
CA ALA A 225 -2.69 14.76 -1.43
C ALA A 225 -1.38 13.98 -1.23
N ASP A 226 -1.38 12.67 -1.48
CA ASP A 226 -0.19 11.83 -1.36
C ASP A 226 0.90 12.17 -2.40
N LEU A 227 0.52 12.43 -3.66
CA LEU A 227 1.45 12.88 -4.72
C LEU A 227 2.06 14.25 -4.43
N LYS A 228 1.32 15.16 -3.78
CA LYS A 228 1.86 16.45 -3.31
C LYS A 228 2.88 16.27 -2.19
N ASN A 229 2.69 15.27 -1.34
CA ASN A 229 3.61 14.96 -0.24
C ASN A 229 4.88 14.26 -0.74
N GLU A 230 4.79 13.39 -1.76
CA GLU A 230 5.97 12.78 -2.42
C GLU A 230 6.84 13.82 -3.14
N ALA A 231 6.22 14.81 -3.82
CA ALA A 231 6.96 15.88 -4.51
C ALA A 231 7.78 16.79 -3.58
N HIS A 232 7.50 16.81 -2.27
CA HIS A 232 8.25 17.58 -1.28
C HIS A 232 9.54 16.91 -0.81
N VAL A 233 9.76 15.61 -1.11
CA VAL A 233 10.95 14.87 -0.66
C VAL A 233 12.08 14.89 -1.71
N ASP A 234 11.76 15.08 -2.99
CA ASP A 234 12.74 14.98 -4.10
C ASP A 234 13.38 16.31 -4.55
N SER A 235 13.11 17.44 -3.89
CA SER A 235 13.70 18.74 -4.24
C SER A 235 15.11 18.99 -3.66
N ASN A 236 15.72 18.02 -2.98
CA ASN A 236 17.07 18.16 -2.40
C ASN A 236 18.18 17.36 -3.11
N GLN A 237 18.03 17.07 -4.40
CA GLN A 237 19.16 16.60 -5.23
C GLN A 237 19.11 17.20 -6.64
N ALA A 238 19.69 18.39 -6.79
CA ALA A 238 20.55 18.76 -7.93
C ALA A 238 20.78 20.28 -7.96
N THR A 239 21.96 20.73 -7.55
CA THR A 239 22.75 21.75 -8.28
C THR A 239 24.11 21.92 -7.62
N ASN A 240 25.12 21.24 -8.16
CA ASN A 240 26.51 21.66 -8.04
C ASN A 240 26.91 22.27 -9.39
N LYS A 241 27.06 23.60 -9.45
CA LYS A 241 27.96 24.34 -10.35
C LYS A 241 27.84 25.85 -10.11
N GLY A 242 28.98 26.48 -9.79
CA GLY A 242 29.26 27.88 -10.14
C GLY A 242 29.09 28.89 -9.01
N GLU A 243 30.18 29.59 -8.72
CA GLU A 243 30.38 30.64 -7.72
C GLU A 243 29.48 31.87 -7.89
N GLY A 244 29.15 32.51 -6.76
CA GLY A 244 28.56 33.84 -6.70
C GLY A 244 28.10 34.20 -5.28
N ASN A 245 28.94 34.89 -4.53
CA ASN A 245 28.62 35.42 -3.19
C ASN A 245 27.42 36.37 -3.23
N ILE A 246 26.35 36.04 -2.50
CA ILE A 246 25.39 37.02 -1.98
C ILE A 246 24.99 36.58 -0.56
N GLU A 247 25.50 37.30 0.44
CA GLU A 247 25.02 37.24 1.82
C GLU A 247 23.56 37.70 1.88
N LEU A 248 22.69 36.91 2.51
CA LEU A 248 21.35 37.34 2.92
C LEU A 248 21.09 36.91 4.37
N GLN A 249 20.81 37.94 5.16
CA GLN A 249 20.85 37.99 6.61
C GLN A 249 19.76 37.13 7.27
N VAL A 250 20.16 36.29 8.23
CA VAL A 250 19.24 35.55 9.10
C VAL A 250 18.74 36.50 10.18
N ASN A 251 17.48 36.89 10.09
CA ASN A 251 16.81 37.68 11.12
C ASN A 251 16.38 36.72 12.25
N THR A 252 17.24 36.52 13.24
CA THR A 252 16.92 35.76 14.46
C THR A 252 15.97 36.59 15.31
N HIS A 253 14.67 36.27 15.27
CA HIS A 253 13.76 36.60 16.35
C HIS A 253 13.55 35.37 17.22
N ASP A 254 13.94 35.53 18.49
CA ASP A 254 13.81 34.60 19.59
C ASP A 254 12.46 33.86 19.62
N ARG A 255 12.53 32.53 19.51
CA ARG A 255 11.57 31.65 20.18
C ARG A 255 12.35 30.60 20.94
N GLN A 256 12.52 30.87 22.23
CA GLN A 256 13.04 29.95 23.23
C GLN A 256 12.18 28.67 23.25
N LEU A 257 12.79 27.53 22.89
CA LEU A 257 12.27 26.20 23.22
C LEU A 257 12.97 25.74 24.51
N GLU A 258 12.56 26.32 25.63
CA GLU A 258 12.82 25.74 26.95
C GLU A 258 11.64 24.85 27.33
N GLN A 259 11.84 23.53 27.27
CA GLN A 259 11.35 22.55 28.24
C GLN A 259 11.49 21.14 27.66
N TYR A 260 12.58 20.46 28.02
CA TYR A 260 12.60 19.11 28.60
C TYR A 260 14.04 18.83 29.02
N GLY A 261 14.37 19.25 30.24
CA GLY A 261 15.66 18.94 30.86
C GLY A 261 15.76 17.46 31.19
N ARG A 262 16.64 16.75 30.50
CA ARG A 262 17.43 15.66 31.09
C ARG A 262 18.90 15.90 30.72
N LYS A 263 19.71 16.29 31.71
CA LYS A 263 21.16 16.21 31.62
C LYS A 263 21.54 14.73 31.55
N TYR A 264 22.13 14.29 30.45
CA TYR A 264 22.90 13.05 30.44
C TYR A 264 24.18 13.31 31.25
N HIS A 265 24.33 12.63 32.38
CA HIS A 265 25.64 12.50 33.03
C HIS A 265 26.44 11.49 32.21
N GLN A 266 27.52 11.97 31.58
CA GLN A 266 28.56 11.11 31.02
C GLN A 266 29.40 10.59 32.18
N ASP A 267 29.04 9.43 32.72
CA ASP A 267 29.95 8.60 33.51
C ASP A 267 29.85 7.17 32.96
N PHE A 268 30.70 6.86 32.00
CA PHE A 268 31.02 5.48 31.58
C PHE A 268 32.52 5.46 31.28
N ASP A 269 33.32 5.36 32.34
CA ASP A 269 34.69 4.89 32.23
C ASP A 269 34.66 3.38 32.04
N PHE A 270 35.20 2.91 30.92
CA PHE A 270 35.63 1.53 30.76
C PHE A 270 37.06 1.43 31.29
N ASP A 271 37.21 0.81 32.46
CA ASP A 271 38.24 -0.20 32.81
C ASP A 271 37.97 -0.79 34.20
#